data_AF-A0A1Y0CG83-F1
#
_entry.id   AF-A0A1Y0CG83-F1
#
_cell.length_a   1.000
_cell.length_b   1.000
_cell.length_c   1.000
_cell.angle_alpha   90.00
_cell.angle_beta   90.00
_cell.angle_gamma   90.00
#
_symmetry.space_group_name_H-M   'P 1'
#
loop_
_entity.id
_entity.type
_entity.pdbx_description
1 polymer ?
#
loop_
_entity_poly.entity_id
_entity_poly.type
_entity_poly.pdbx_seq_one_letter_code
_entity_poly.pdbx_strand_id
1 'polypeptide(L)'
;MSSVVAQVLPAHDCCNHSPHAQDAVGAHVATSTALAQARRDLQYAVIMGTDTHRRRQYALSARDEAATVLVAGDATAAQLRYARHYFRAAQQFAAAANRGVM
;
A
#
# COMPACT_ATOMS: atom_id res chain seq x y z
N MET A 1 17.35 57.71 26.73
CA MET A 1 16.81 56.38 27.08
C MET A 1 17.17 55.45 25.93
N SER A 2 18.35 54.83 25.96
CA SER A 2 18.58 53.47 26.51
C SER A 2 17.75 52.40 25.79
N SER A 3 18.37 51.65 24.87
CA SER A 3 18.90 50.31 25.14
C SER A 3 18.82 49.42 23.89
N VAL A 4 19.97 48.85 23.54
CA VAL A 4 20.18 47.82 22.53
C VAL A 4 19.50 46.52 22.97
N VAL A 5 18.85 45.83 22.05
CA VAL A 5 18.71 44.37 22.10
C VAL A 5 18.97 43.82 20.69
N ALA A 6 20.17 43.26 20.52
CA ALA A 6 20.47 42.28 19.51
C ALA A 6 19.81 40.95 19.89
N GLN A 7 18.97 40.38 19.03
CA GLN A 7 18.62 38.97 19.06
C GLN A 7 18.48 38.52 17.60
N VAL A 8 19.58 38.03 17.01
CA VAL A 8 19.98 36.62 16.98
C VAL A 8 19.23 35.91 15.86
N LEU A 9 19.98 35.65 14.79
CA LEU A 9 19.67 34.61 13.81
C LEU A 9 19.16 33.37 14.54
N PRO A 10 18.01 32.78 14.16
CA PRO A 10 17.82 31.38 14.41
C PRO A 10 18.78 30.62 13.49
N ALA A 11 19.98 30.35 13.99
CA ALA A 11 20.74 29.18 13.61
C ALA A 11 19.96 27.96 14.12
N HIS A 12 18.90 27.57 13.40
CA HIS A 12 18.28 26.28 13.62
C HIS A 12 18.77 25.30 12.56
N ASP A 13 19.73 24.53 13.04
CA ASP A 13 19.94 23.12 12.74
C ASP A 13 19.89 22.70 11.27
N CYS A 14 21.10 22.67 10.73
CA CYS A 14 21.58 21.77 9.72
C CYS A 14 21.42 20.29 10.15
N CYS A 15 20.19 19.83 10.39
CA CYS A 15 19.89 18.42 10.55
C CYS A 15 19.12 17.95 9.33
N ASN A 16 19.87 17.82 8.23
CA ASN A 16 19.71 16.77 7.23
C ASN A 16 18.23 16.39 6.96
N HIS A 17 17.46 17.28 6.35
CA HIS A 17 16.20 16.93 5.70
C HIS A 17 16.55 16.03 4.52
N SER A 18 16.83 14.76 4.81
CA SER A 18 17.03 13.74 3.79
C SER A 18 15.68 13.56 3.11
N PRO A 19 15.52 13.97 1.83
CA PRO A 19 14.28 13.76 1.11
C PRO A 19 13.86 12.28 1.14
N HIS A 20 14.86 11.39 1.17
CA HIS A 20 14.70 9.94 1.32
C HIS A 20 13.92 9.50 2.57
N ALA A 21 13.96 10.24 3.68
CA ALA A 21 13.21 9.86 4.88
C ALA A 21 11.71 10.12 4.73
N GLN A 22 11.33 11.21 4.03
CA GLN A 22 9.93 11.49 3.70
C GLN A 22 9.43 10.58 2.60
N ASP A 23 10.28 10.28 1.61
CA ASP A 23 9.96 9.30 0.57
C ASP A 23 9.72 7.92 1.17
N ALA A 24 10.55 7.48 2.11
CA ALA A 24 10.39 6.20 2.81
C ALA A 24 9.14 6.16 3.71
N VAL A 25 8.81 7.25 4.41
CA VAL A 25 7.57 7.33 5.20
C VAL A 25 6.34 7.34 4.28
N GLY A 26 6.38 8.11 3.19
CA GLY A 26 5.30 8.19 2.21
C GLY A 26 5.05 6.86 1.53
N ALA A 27 6.10 6.15 1.13
CA ALA A 27 5.99 4.85 0.50
C ALA A 27 5.62 3.73 1.50
N HIS A 28 6.00 3.83 2.79
CA HIS A 28 5.44 2.98 3.84
C HIS A 28 3.92 3.20 4.05
N VAL A 29 3.44 4.43 3.97
CA VAL A 29 2.00 4.76 4.06
C VAL A 29 1.25 4.27 2.81
N ALA A 30 1.84 4.42 1.63
CA ALA A 30 1.26 3.92 0.39
C ALA A 30 1.15 2.39 0.40
N THR A 31 2.22 1.69 0.80
CA THR A 31 2.24 0.21 0.88
C THR A 31 1.29 -0.34 1.96
N SER A 32 1.15 0.34 3.10
CA SER A 32 0.17 -0.07 4.13
C SER A 32 -1.27 0.14 3.66
N THR A 33 -1.55 1.23 2.95
CA THR A 33 -2.86 1.51 2.36
C THR A 33 -3.22 0.48 1.29
N ALA A 34 -2.29 0.19 0.38
CA ALA A 34 -2.48 -0.82 -0.66
C ALA A 34 -2.72 -2.22 -0.07
N LEU A 35 -2.01 -2.61 1.00
CA LEU A 35 -2.28 -3.88 1.70
C LEU A 35 -3.67 -3.91 2.36
N ALA A 36 -4.10 -2.81 2.97
CA ALA A 36 -5.42 -2.73 3.57
C ALA A 36 -6.52 -2.87 2.50
N GLN A 37 -6.33 -2.21 1.35
CA GLN A 37 -7.25 -2.30 0.22
C GLN A 37 -7.28 -3.71 -0.38
N ALA A 38 -6.11 -4.32 -0.62
CA ALA A 38 -6.03 -5.69 -1.12
C ALA A 38 -6.74 -6.69 -0.19
N ARG A 39 -6.58 -6.53 1.12
CA ARG A 39 -7.29 -7.36 2.11
C ARG A 39 -8.81 -7.16 2.03
N ARG A 40 -9.28 -5.92 1.95
CA ARG A 40 -10.70 -5.58 1.85
C ARG A 40 -11.32 -6.15 0.58
N ASP A 41 -10.63 -6.03 -0.55
CA ASP A 41 -11.09 -6.55 -1.84
C ASP A 41 -11.16 -8.08 -1.86
N LEU A 42 -10.20 -8.78 -1.23
CA LEU A 42 -10.30 -10.24 -1.03
C LEU A 42 -11.52 -10.62 -0.18
N GLN A 43 -11.84 -9.86 0.86
CA GLN A 43 -13.05 -10.09 1.65
C GLN A 43 -14.32 -9.92 0.79
N TYR A 44 -14.38 -8.87 -0.04
CA TYR A 44 -15.50 -8.72 -0.97
C TYR A 44 -15.57 -9.85 -2.00
N ALA A 45 -14.44 -10.31 -2.55
CA ALA A 45 -14.42 -11.44 -3.47
C ALA A 45 -15.02 -12.72 -2.83
N VAL A 46 -14.77 -12.95 -1.54
CA VAL A 46 -15.42 -14.03 -0.77
C VAL A 46 -16.92 -13.79 -0.63
N ILE A 47 -17.33 -12.58 -0.25
CA ILE A 47 -18.74 -12.21 -0.03
C ILE A 47 -19.57 -12.34 -1.32
N MET A 48 -18.99 -12.04 -2.48
CA MET A 48 -19.62 -12.20 -3.80
C MET A 48 -19.78 -13.68 -4.22
N GLY A 49 -20.09 -14.60 -3.30
CA GLY A 49 -20.56 -15.97 -3.59
C GLY A 49 -21.29 -16.06 -4.94
N THR A 50 -21.09 -17.03 -5.83
CA THR A 50 -21.74 -17.14 -7.17
C THR A 50 -21.71 -15.96 -8.18
N ASP A 51 -21.65 -14.67 -7.78
CA ASP A 51 -21.47 -13.54 -8.70
C ASP A 51 -20.02 -13.52 -9.18
N THR A 52 -19.75 -14.35 -10.18
CA THR A 52 -18.42 -14.59 -10.75
C THR A 52 -17.83 -13.29 -11.31
N HIS A 53 -18.66 -12.39 -11.84
CA HIS A 53 -18.19 -11.13 -12.40
C HIS A 53 -17.70 -10.20 -11.30
N ARG A 54 -18.53 -9.87 -10.29
CA ARG A 54 -18.12 -8.98 -9.19
C ARG A 54 -16.99 -9.58 -8.38
N ARG A 55 -17.04 -10.89 -8.11
CA ARG A 55 -15.92 -11.61 -7.48
C ARG A 55 -14.63 -11.42 -8.24
N ARG A 56 -14.65 -11.56 -9.57
CA ARG A 56 -13.47 -11.36 -10.42
C ARG A 56 -12.98 -9.93 -10.37
N GLN A 57 -13.87 -8.94 -10.38
CA GLN A 57 -13.49 -7.52 -10.28
C GLN A 57 -12.75 -7.23 -8.98
N TYR A 58 -13.29 -7.66 -7.84
CA TYR A 58 -12.61 -7.50 -6.55
C TYR A 58 -11.29 -8.28 -6.49
N ALA A 59 -11.24 -9.48 -7.07
CA ALA A 59 -9.99 -10.23 -7.15
C ALA A 59 -8.92 -9.51 -7.99
N LEU A 60 -9.29 -8.90 -9.11
CA LEU A 60 -8.34 -8.12 -9.93
C LEU A 60 -7.86 -6.87 -9.19
N SER A 61 -8.77 -6.15 -8.53
CA SER A 61 -8.42 -5.00 -7.68
C SER A 61 -7.42 -5.39 -6.59
N ALA A 62 -7.70 -6.47 -5.84
CA ALA A 62 -6.81 -6.98 -4.81
C ALA A 62 -5.42 -7.37 -5.33
N ARG A 63 -5.38 -7.94 -6.55
CA ARG A 63 -4.13 -8.33 -7.21
C ARG A 63 -3.29 -7.10 -7.53
N ASP A 64 -3.90 -6.08 -8.09
CA ASP A 64 -3.20 -4.89 -8.55
C ASP A 64 -2.69 -4.07 -7.36
N GLU A 65 -3.48 -3.95 -6.28
CA GLU A 65 -3.04 -3.36 -5.01
C GLU A 65 -1.90 -4.15 -4.35
N ALA A 66 -1.97 -5.49 -4.36
CA ALA A 66 -0.86 -6.32 -3.88
C ALA A 66 0.40 -6.17 -4.75
N ALA A 67 0.24 -6.01 -6.08
CA ALA A 67 1.36 -5.80 -7.00
C ALA A 67 2.09 -4.48 -6.72
N THR A 68 1.36 -3.41 -6.40
CA THR A 68 1.94 -2.13 -5.97
C THR A 68 2.92 -2.30 -4.81
N VAL A 69 2.57 -3.14 -3.83
CA VAL A 69 3.43 -3.42 -2.66
C VAL A 69 4.62 -4.30 -3.04
N LEU A 70 4.48 -5.21 -4.02
CA LEU A 70 5.57 -6.08 -4.47
C LEU A 70 6.65 -5.33 -5.26
N VAL A 71 6.29 -4.25 -5.94
CA VAL A 71 7.21 -3.42 -6.71
C VAL A 71 7.74 -2.21 -5.94
N ALA A 72 7.20 -1.95 -4.74
CA ALA A 72 7.67 -0.89 -3.86
C ALA A 72 9.06 -1.23 -3.31
N GLY A 73 10.05 -0.35 -3.56
CA GLY A 73 11.45 -0.57 -3.21
C GLY A 73 11.75 -0.51 -1.71
N ASP A 74 10.84 0.04 -0.92
CA ASP A 74 10.94 0.26 0.52
C ASP A 74 9.98 -0.64 1.34
N ALA A 75 9.25 -1.54 0.67
CA ALA A 75 8.33 -2.45 1.35
C ALA A 75 9.08 -3.35 2.35
N THR A 76 8.61 -3.36 3.59
CA THR A 76 9.16 -4.24 4.63
C THR A 76 8.97 -5.71 4.29
N ALA A 77 9.81 -6.59 4.84
CA ALA A 77 9.69 -8.03 4.64
C ALA A 77 8.31 -8.59 5.03
N ALA A 78 7.68 -8.00 6.05
CA ALA A 78 6.32 -8.36 6.46
C ALA A 78 5.28 -7.94 5.41
N GLN A 79 5.37 -6.70 4.90
CA GLN A 79 4.49 -6.20 3.84
C GLN A 79 4.62 -7.04 2.57
N LEU A 80 5.85 -7.38 2.16
CA LEU A 80 6.10 -8.26 1.02
C LEU A 80 5.50 -9.66 1.23
N ARG A 81 5.56 -10.20 2.45
CA ARG A 81 4.95 -11.50 2.76
C ARG A 81 3.43 -11.46 2.61
N TYR A 82 2.78 -10.43 3.15
CA TYR A 82 1.33 -10.25 3.00
C TYR A 82 0.93 -9.98 1.54
N ALA A 83 1.69 -9.15 0.83
CA ALA A 83 1.45 -8.85 -0.58
C ALA A 83 1.49 -10.13 -1.45
N ARG A 84 2.51 -10.98 -1.26
CA ARG A 84 2.59 -12.28 -1.97
C ARG A 84 1.41 -13.18 -1.63
N HIS A 85 1.02 -13.22 -0.37
CA HIS A 85 -0.13 -14.01 0.08
C HIS A 85 -1.43 -13.52 -0.59
N TYR A 86 -1.70 -12.22 -0.57
CA TYR A 86 -2.88 -11.63 -1.17
C TYR A 86 -2.89 -11.73 -2.69
N PHE A 87 -1.75 -11.52 -3.34
CA PHE A 87 -1.60 -11.66 -4.79
C PHE A 87 -1.95 -13.08 -5.26
N ARG A 88 -1.45 -14.11 -4.55
CA ARG A 88 -1.76 -15.50 -4.86
C ARG A 88 -3.24 -15.82 -4.64
N ALA A 89 -3.83 -15.35 -3.54
CA ALA A 89 -5.26 -15.53 -3.27
C ALA A 89 -6.13 -14.88 -4.35
N ALA A 90 -5.79 -13.65 -4.74
CA ALA A 90 -6.47 -12.91 -5.80
C ALA A 90 -6.43 -13.65 -7.15
N GLN A 91 -5.27 -14.22 -7.52
CA GLN A 91 -5.15 -15.04 -8.73
C GLN A 91 -6.05 -16.27 -8.69
N GLN A 92 -6.20 -16.92 -7.53
CA GLN A 92 -7.08 -18.08 -7.38
C GLN A 92 -8.55 -17.69 -7.56
N PHE A 93 -9.01 -16.59 -6.97
CA PHE A 93 -10.37 -16.08 -7.16
C PHE A 93 -10.65 -15.69 -8.62
N ALA A 94 -9.70 -15.01 -9.27
CA ALA A 94 -9.83 -14.62 -10.67
C ALA A 94 -9.88 -15.83 -11.61
N ALA A 95 -9.07 -16.86 -11.36
CA ALA A 95 -9.07 -18.10 -12.15
C ALA A 95 -10.34 -18.94 -11.92
N ALA A 96 -10.85 -18.99 -10.69
CA ALA A 96 -12.09 -19.71 -10.37
C ALA A 96 -13.31 -19.10 -11.07
N ALA A 97 -13.36 -17.78 -11.25
CA ALA A 97 -14.43 -17.11 -11.98
C ALA A 97 -14.49 -17.51 -13.47
N ASN A 98 -13.35 -17.81 -14.10
CA ASN A 98 -13.30 -18.23 -15.50
C ASN A 98 -13.73 -19.69 -15.72
N ARG A 99 -13.75 -20.52 -14.66
CA ARG A 99 -14.11 -21.95 -14.76
C ARG A 99 -15.61 -22.24 -14.73
N GLY A 100 -16.46 -21.24 -14.49
CA GLY A 100 -17.92 -21.38 -14.47
C GLY A 100 -18.62 -21.28 -15.83
N VAL A 101 -17.88 -21.37 -16.94
CA VAL A 101 -18.41 -21.23 -18.32
C VAL A 101 -18.19 -22.53 -19.11
N MET A 102 -18.43 -23.69 -18.50
CA MET A 102 -18.49 -24.99 -19.18
C MET A 102 -19.77 -25.73 -18.80
#